data_AF-A0A2Z4VAI5-F1
#
_entry.id   AF-A0A2Z4VAI5-F1
#
_cell.length_a   1.000
_cell.length_b   1.000
_cell.length_c   1.000
_cell.angle_alpha   90.00
_cell.angle_beta   90.00
_cell.angle_gamma   90.00
#
_symmetry.space_group_name_H-M   'P 1'
#
loop_
_entity.id
_entity.type
_entity.pdbx_description
1 polymer ?
#
loop_
_entity_poly.entity_id
_entity_poly.type
_entity_poly.pdbx_seq_one_letter_code
_entity_poly.pdbx_strand_id
1 'polypeptide(L)'
;MLEAASRVPFESVLPVRRFTSYRGQRHFTGWYWAATTESLVGFESWLERDRAMLLDHDRRVVGLASQPFRVTWPGATRRISHTPDYFARLEDGSGLVVDVRPADRVGPEDAVKFSATEAMCREMGCWSYALVHEPDEVTPGVWTL
;
A
#
# COMPACT_ATOMS: atom_id res chain seq x y z
N MET A 1 10.24 12.88 16.12
CA MET A 1 9.54 11.58 16.12
C MET A 1 9.50 10.98 14.71
N LEU A 2 9.16 11.77 13.68
CA LEU A 2 9.22 11.38 12.25
C LEU A 2 10.66 11.14 11.73
N GLU A 3 11.64 11.96 12.15
CA GLU A 3 13.08 11.74 11.88
C GLU A 3 13.64 10.37 12.33
N ALA A 4 13.04 9.74 13.34
CA ALA A 4 13.46 8.40 13.75
C ALA A 4 12.80 7.31 12.87
N ALA A 5 11.60 7.57 12.37
CA ALA A 5 10.89 6.66 11.48
C ALA A 5 11.57 6.55 10.11
N SER A 6 12.19 7.63 9.60
CA SER A 6 12.89 7.61 8.30
C SER A 6 14.07 6.62 8.27
N ARG A 7 14.60 6.24 9.43
CA ARG A 7 15.71 5.29 9.60
C ARG A 7 15.26 3.82 9.69
N VAL A 8 13.96 3.57 9.76
CA VAL A 8 13.41 2.21 9.79
C VAL A 8 13.30 1.70 8.35
N PRO A 9 13.83 0.49 8.05
CA PRO A 9 13.68 -0.13 6.74
C PRO A 9 12.27 -0.72 6.60
N PHE A 10 11.27 0.13 6.38
CA PHE A 10 9.86 -0.27 6.26
C PHE A 10 9.59 -1.23 5.11
N GLU A 11 10.46 -1.29 4.11
CA GLU A 11 10.43 -2.26 3.02
C GLU A 11 10.70 -3.72 3.46
N SER A 12 11.23 -3.93 4.67
CA SER A 12 11.61 -5.25 5.18
C SER A 12 10.84 -5.66 6.43
N VAL A 13 9.81 -4.89 6.82
CA VAL A 13 9.03 -5.16 8.04
C VAL A 13 7.97 -6.23 7.80
N LEU A 14 7.64 -6.97 8.85
CA LEU A 14 6.48 -7.84 8.84
C LEU A 14 5.18 -7.02 8.94
N PRO A 15 4.08 -7.49 8.35
CA PRO A 15 2.77 -6.84 8.43
C PRO A 15 2.34 -6.59 9.87
N VAL A 16 1.83 -5.39 10.16
CA VAL A 16 1.36 -5.04 11.51
C VAL A 16 0.02 -5.68 11.89
N ARG A 17 -0.67 -6.33 10.94
CA ARG A 17 -1.86 -7.15 11.21
C ARG A 17 -1.65 -8.54 10.63
N ARG A 18 -2.33 -9.52 11.25
CA ARG A 18 -2.42 -10.86 10.67
C ARG A 18 -3.48 -10.86 9.59
N PHE A 19 -3.09 -11.26 8.38
CA PHE A 19 -4.03 -11.69 7.35
C PHE A 19 -4.84 -12.87 7.87
N THR A 20 -6.16 -12.71 7.99
CA THR A 20 -7.06 -13.75 8.51
C THR A 20 -8.06 -14.14 7.45
N SER A 21 -8.09 -15.42 7.10
CA SER A 21 -9.07 -16.00 6.19
C SER A 21 -10.16 -16.73 6.97
N TYR A 22 -11.44 -16.51 6.66
CA TYR A 22 -12.55 -17.25 7.27
C TYR A 22 -13.65 -17.60 6.25
N ARG A 23 -14.44 -18.64 6.55
CA ARG A 23 -15.52 -19.13 5.67
C ARG A 23 -16.60 -18.05 5.51
N GLY A 24 -16.91 -17.67 4.27
CA GLY A 24 -17.91 -16.63 3.94
C GLY A 24 -17.33 -15.24 3.68
N GLN A 25 -16.01 -15.08 3.70
CA GLN A 25 -15.34 -13.82 3.39
C GLN A 25 -15.59 -13.43 1.92
N ARG A 26 -15.98 -12.17 1.70
CA ARG A 26 -16.28 -11.61 0.37
C ARG A 26 -15.03 -11.18 -0.41
N HIS A 27 -13.87 -11.14 0.26
CA HIS A 27 -12.60 -10.68 -0.28
C HIS A 27 -11.59 -11.83 -0.12
N PHE A 28 -10.78 -12.09 -1.13
CA PHE A 28 -9.75 -13.12 -1.06
C PHE A 28 -8.49 -12.54 -0.40
N THR A 29 -8.11 -13.12 0.73
CA THR A 29 -6.87 -12.79 1.43
C THR A 29 -5.80 -13.82 1.07
N GLY A 30 -4.57 -13.39 0.81
CA GLY A 30 -3.50 -14.29 0.43
C GLY A 30 -2.11 -13.66 0.49
N TRP A 31 -1.16 -14.40 -0.06
CA TRP A 31 0.24 -13.99 -0.20
C TRP A 31 0.63 -13.99 -1.67
N TYR A 32 1.34 -12.95 -2.08
CA TYR A 32 1.99 -12.80 -3.38
C TYR A 32 3.50 -12.93 -3.18
N TRP A 33 4.17 -13.71 -4.02
CA TRP A 33 5.64 -13.76 -4.03
C TRP A 33 6.17 -12.58 -4.83
N ALA A 34 6.75 -11.59 -4.15
CA ALA A 34 7.38 -10.44 -4.78
C ALA A 34 8.82 -10.79 -5.17
N ALA A 35 9.14 -10.70 -6.46
CA ALA A 35 10.46 -10.99 -6.98
C ALA A 35 11.50 -9.95 -6.51
N THR A 36 11.08 -8.69 -6.37
CA THR A 36 11.92 -7.56 -5.95
C THR A 36 12.53 -7.78 -4.57
N THR A 37 11.78 -8.40 -3.65
CA THR A 37 12.20 -8.65 -2.26
C THR A 37 12.45 -10.12 -1.95
N GLU A 38 12.26 -11.01 -2.92
CA GLU A 38 12.29 -12.47 -2.73
C GLU A 38 11.49 -12.92 -1.50
N SER A 39 10.29 -12.35 -1.33
CA SER A 39 9.51 -12.51 -0.11
C SER A 39 8.00 -12.52 -0.36
N LEU A 40 7.25 -12.91 0.66
CA LEU A 40 5.79 -12.91 0.61
C LEU A 40 5.24 -11.54 1.05
N VAL A 41 4.46 -10.92 0.15
CA VAL A 41 3.72 -9.69 0.38
C VAL A 41 2.23 -10.05 0.47
N GLY A 42 1.56 -9.65 1.55
CA GLY A 42 0.17 -10.00 1.76
C GLY A 42 -0.81 -9.07 1.06
N PHE A 43 -2.02 -9.56 0.82
CA PHE A 43 -3.13 -8.79 0.27
C PHE A 43 -4.45 -9.30 0.84
N GLU A 44 -5.43 -8.40 1.01
CA GLU A 44 -6.79 -8.68 1.50
C GLU A 44 -7.85 -8.61 0.40
N SER A 45 -7.46 -8.20 -0.82
CA SER A 45 -8.33 -8.18 -2.00
C SER A 45 -7.59 -8.49 -3.29
N TRP A 46 -8.33 -8.88 -4.35
CA TRP A 46 -7.74 -9.06 -5.68
C TRP A 46 -7.12 -7.78 -6.23
N LEU A 47 -7.75 -6.63 -5.95
CA LEU A 47 -7.23 -5.34 -6.37
C LEU A 47 -5.89 -5.03 -5.71
N GLU A 48 -5.75 -5.32 -4.42
CA GLU A 48 -4.49 -5.21 -3.69
C GLU A 48 -3.41 -6.13 -4.28
N ARG A 49 -3.76 -7.39 -4.59
CA ARG A 49 -2.82 -8.31 -5.27
C ARG A 49 -2.33 -7.73 -6.59
N ASP A 50 -3.23 -7.26 -7.43
CA ASP A 50 -2.88 -6.75 -8.75
C ASP A 50 -2.02 -5.48 -8.64
N ARG A 51 -2.27 -4.63 -7.62
CA ARG A 51 -1.40 -3.49 -7.30
C ARG A 51 -0.04 -3.89 -6.74
N ALA A 52 0.04 -4.94 -5.91
CA ALA A 52 1.30 -5.50 -5.45
C ALA A 52 2.14 -6.04 -6.63
N MET A 53 1.51 -6.71 -7.60
CA MET A 53 2.17 -7.18 -8.82
C MET A 53 2.71 -6.03 -9.67
N LEU A 54 1.95 -4.93 -9.80
CA LEU A 54 2.41 -3.74 -10.53
C LEU A 54 3.57 -3.03 -9.82
N LEU A 55 3.54 -2.95 -8.48
CA LEU A 55 4.65 -2.41 -7.70
C LEU A 55 5.90 -3.27 -7.85
N ASP A 56 5.78 -4.59 -7.81
CA ASP A 56 6.89 -5.54 -8.00
C ASP A 56 7.44 -5.55 -9.44
N HIS A 57 6.65 -5.08 -10.42
CA HIS A 57 7.09 -4.93 -11.80
C HIS A 57 7.83 -3.61 -12.06
N ASP A 58 7.55 -2.55 -11.30
CA ASP A 58 8.18 -1.24 -11.48
C ASP A 58 9.65 -1.29 -11.06
N ARG A 59 10.57 -1.14 -12.01
CA ARG A 59 12.02 -1.23 -11.77
C ARG A 59 12.56 -0.19 -10.79
N ARG A 60 11.81 0.88 -10.55
CA ARG A 60 12.18 1.89 -9.56
C ARG A 60 11.96 1.39 -8.15
N VAL A 61 11.10 0.38 -7.95
CA VAL A 61 10.84 -0.24 -6.65
C VAL A 61 11.96 -1.24 -6.36
N VAL A 62 12.62 -1.05 -5.21
CA VAL A 62 13.73 -1.91 -4.74
C VAL A 62 13.41 -2.59 -3.40
N GLY A 63 12.20 -2.36 -2.88
CA GLY A 63 11.71 -3.00 -1.67
C GLY A 63 10.20 -2.83 -1.53
N LEU A 64 9.51 -3.80 -0.98
CA LEU A 64 8.05 -3.86 -0.93
C LEU A 64 7.58 -4.60 0.33
N ALA A 65 6.72 -3.95 1.12
CA ALA A 65 6.10 -4.55 2.31
C ALA A 65 4.60 -4.26 2.35
N SER A 66 3.81 -5.26 2.75
CA SER A 66 2.36 -5.11 2.99
C SER A 66 2.07 -4.70 4.43
N GLN A 67 1.10 -3.80 4.63
CA GLN A 67 0.66 -3.31 5.94
C GLN A 67 1.84 -2.90 6.85
N PRO A 68 2.70 -1.99 6.37
CA PRO A 68 4.05 -1.76 6.90
C PRO A 68 4.05 -1.11 8.29
N PHE A 69 3.04 -0.28 8.58
CA PHE A 69 2.93 0.42 9.85
C PHE A 69 1.48 0.87 10.12
N ARG A 70 1.22 1.37 11.33
CA ARG A 70 -0.05 1.99 11.70
C ARG A 70 0.15 3.45 12.06
N VAL A 71 -0.51 4.34 11.33
CA VAL A 71 -0.60 5.77 11.65
C VAL A 71 -1.76 5.98 12.61
N THR A 72 -1.59 6.79 13.66
CA THR A 72 -2.68 7.08 14.61
C THR A 72 -2.65 8.54 15.04
N TRP A 73 -3.81 9.20 15.00
CA TRP A 73 -3.95 10.61 15.35
C TRP A 73 -5.21 10.85 16.20
N PRO A 74 -5.30 12.00 16.92
CA PRO A 74 -6.51 12.40 17.61
C PRO A 74 -7.65 12.68 16.60
N GLY A 75 -8.81 12.08 16.81
CA GLY A 75 -10.06 12.48 16.15
C GLY A 75 -10.97 13.26 17.11
N ALA A 76 -12.11 13.75 16.61
CA ALA A 76 -13.03 14.58 17.38
C ALA A 76 -13.56 13.89 18.65
N THR A 77 -13.85 12.58 18.57
CA THR A 77 -14.42 11.81 19.69
C THR A 77 -13.54 10.65 20.13
N ARG A 78 -12.70 10.12 19.22
CA ARG A 78 -11.81 8.97 19.48
C ARG A 78 -10.54 9.07 18.66
N ARG A 79 -9.50 8.34 19.06
CA ARG A 79 -8.30 8.14 18.22
C ARG A 79 -8.71 7.44 16.92
N ILE A 80 -8.17 7.92 15.82
CA ILE A 80 -8.33 7.33 14.49
C ILE A 80 -7.01 6.66 14.14
N SER A 81 -7.09 5.45 13.59
CA SER A 81 -5.93 4.71 13.10
C SER A 81 -6.13 4.30 11.65
N HIS A 82 -5.03 4.29 10.90
CA HIS A 82 -4.96 3.78 9.54
C HIS A 82 -3.73 2.91 9.35
N THR A 83 -3.83 1.88 8.51
CA THR A 83 -2.69 1.05 8.09
C THR A 83 -2.70 1.09 6.58
N PRO A 84 -1.69 1.71 5.95
CA PRO A 84 -1.55 1.66 4.50
C PRO A 84 -1.42 0.23 4.00
N ASP A 85 -1.85 -0.03 2.77
CA ASP A 85 -1.79 -1.38 2.21
C ASP A 85 -0.36 -1.77 1.86
N TYR A 86 0.43 -0.84 1.31
CA TYR A 86 1.83 -1.09 0.95
C TYR A 86 2.78 0.06 1.30
N PHE A 87 4.04 -0.31 1.52
CA PHE A 87 5.18 0.59 1.41
C PHE A 87 6.13 0.06 0.36
N ALA A 88 6.52 0.90 -0.59
CA ALA A 88 7.55 0.64 -1.57
C ALA A 88 8.76 1.54 -1.32
N ARG A 89 9.96 0.96 -1.29
CA ARG A 89 11.22 1.70 -1.34
C ARG A 89 11.57 1.95 -2.80
N LEU A 90 11.85 3.20 -3.16
CA LEU A 90 12.32 3.55 -4.49
C LEU A 90 13.86 3.55 -4.55
N GLU A 91 14.41 3.39 -5.76
CA GLU A 91 15.85 3.29 -6.03
C GLU A 91 16.63 4.54 -5.59
N ASP A 92 15.98 5.71 -5.56
CA ASP A 92 16.55 6.97 -5.06
C ASP A 92 16.55 7.07 -3.52
N GLY A 93 16.10 6.00 -2.84
CA GLY A 93 15.97 5.92 -1.39
C GLY A 93 14.68 6.49 -0.84
N SER A 94 13.84 7.15 -1.64
CA SER A 94 12.54 7.68 -1.20
C SER A 94 11.54 6.57 -0.91
N GLY A 95 10.50 6.89 -0.14
CA GLY A 95 9.41 5.98 0.19
C GLY A 95 8.14 6.30 -0.58
N LEU A 96 7.41 5.28 -1.03
CA LEU A 96 6.06 5.40 -1.55
C LEU A 96 5.09 4.64 -0.64
N VAL A 97 4.15 5.35 -0.04
CA VAL A 97 3.06 4.77 0.75
C VAL A 97 1.83 4.63 -0.15
N VAL A 98 1.24 3.43 -0.20
CA VAL A 98 0.13 3.13 -1.11
C VAL A 98 -1.08 2.65 -0.32
N ASP A 99 -2.22 3.26 -0.61
CA ASP A 99 -3.55 2.73 -0.28
C ASP A 99 -4.25 2.28 -1.56
N VAL A 100 -4.93 1.14 -1.48
CA VAL A 100 -5.65 0.53 -2.58
C VAL A 100 -7.14 0.59 -2.30
N ARG A 101 -7.91 1.20 -3.20
CA ARG A 101 -9.36 1.31 -3.04
C ARG A 101 -10.04 1.31 -4.40
N PRO A 102 -11.11 0.53 -4.63
CA PRO A 102 -11.93 0.68 -5.83
C PRO A 102 -12.40 2.12 -5.98
N ALA A 103 -12.34 2.69 -7.20
CA ALA A 103 -12.66 4.10 -7.43
C ALA A 103 -14.08 4.46 -6.96
N ASP A 104 -15.03 3.54 -7.14
CA ASP A 104 -16.44 3.67 -6.76
C ASP A 104 -16.71 3.48 -5.26
N ARG A 105 -15.69 3.14 -4.46
CA ARG A 105 -15.80 2.85 -3.02
C ARG A 105 -14.95 3.77 -2.13
N VAL A 106 -14.50 4.89 -2.67
CA VAL A 106 -13.86 5.94 -1.85
C VAL A 106 -14.96 6.72 -1.12
N GLY A 107 -15.15 6.42 0.17
CA GLY A 107 -16.11 7.13 1.02
C GLY A 107 -15.50 8.33 1.76
N PRO A 108 -16.33 9.21 2.35
CA PRO A 108 -15.84 10.35 3.14
C PRO A 108 -14.91 9.97 4.29
N GLU A 109 -15.18 8.85 4.96
CA GLU A 109 -14.32 8.37 6.06
C GLU A 109 -12.96 7.86 5.57
N ASP A 110 -12.92 7.29 4.35
CA ASP A 110 -11.68 6.83 3.74
C ASP A 110 -10.83 8.04 3.33
N ALA A 111 -11.47 9.06 2.72
CA ALA A 111 -10.80 10.30 2.31
C ALA A 111 -10.08 11.01 3.47
N VAL A 112 -10.64 10.97 4.69
CA VAL A 112 -9.97 11.52 5.89
C VAL A 112 -8.69 10.75 6.22
N LYS A 113 -8.71 9.42 6.14
CA LYS A 113 -7.52 8.59 6.42
C LYS A 113 -6.44 8.78 5.36
N PHE A 114 -6.84 8.83 4.09
CA PHE A 114 -5.95 9.04 2.95
C PHE A 114 -5.28 10.41 3.04
N SER A 115 -6.06 11.47 3.32
CA SER A 115 -5.52 12.83 3.49
C SER A 115 -4.54 12.92 4.67
N ALA A 116 -4.84 12.26 5.79
CA ALA A 116 -3.93 12.24 6.94
C ALA A 116 -2.63 11.49 6.64
N THR A 117 -2.71 10.39 5.89
CA THR A 117 -1.54 9.60 5.48
C THR A 117 -0.69 10.36 4.47
N GLU A 118 -1.31 11.04 3.53
CA GLU A 118 -0.63 11.92 2.58
C GLU A 118 0.09 13.07 3.29
N ALA A 119 -0.57 13.73 4.25
CA ALA A 119 0.04 14.80 5.04
C ALA A 119 1.26 14.30 5.84
N MET A 120 1.18 13.11 6.44
CA MET A 120 2.31 12.47 7.11
C MET A 120 3.48 12.22 6.13
N CYS A 121 3.20 11.71 4.92
CA CYS A 121 4.25 11.48 3.92
C CYS A 121 4.93 12.78 3.52
N ARG A 122 4.16 13.86 3.32
CA ARG A 122 4.72 15.21 3.04
C ARG A 122 5.63 15.69 4.17
N GLU A 123 5.24 15.48 5.43
CA GLU A 123 6.04 15.89 6.60
C GLU A 123 7.36 15.11 6.70
N MET A 124 7.40 13.85 6.25
CA MET A 124 8.63 13.05 6.18
C MET A 124 9.65 13.58 5.16
N GLY A 125 9.21 14.39 4.18
CA GLY A 125 10.06 15.04 3.17
C GLY A 125 10.64 14.11 2.10
N CYS A 126 10.96 12.86 2.45
CA CYS A 126 11.47 11.84 1.52
C CYS A 126 10.41 10.81 1.11
N TRP A 127 9.14 10.99 1.52
CA TRP A 127 8.06 10.04 1.21
C TRP A 127 6.96 10.69 0.36
N SER A 128 6.38 9.89 -0.52
CA SER A 128 5.23 10.21 -1.34
C SER A 128 4.06 9.28 -1.02
N TYR A 129 2.86 9.68 -1.42
CA TYR A 129 1.64 8.93 -1.19
C TYR A 129 0.88 8.71 -2.50
N ALA A 130 0.29 7.53 -2.66
CA ALA A 130 -0.62 7.23 -3.75
C ALA A 130 -1.86 6.47 -3.25
N LEU A 131 -3.04 7.02 -3.57
CA LEU A 131 -4.28 6.25 -3.58
C LEU A 131 -4.44 5.66 -4.98
N VAL A 132 -4.46 4.34 -5.08
CA VAL A 132 -4.55 3.63 -6.37
C VAL A 132 -5.84 2.83 -6.46
N HIS A 133 -6.38 2.77 -7.68
CA HIS A 133 -7.68 2.16 -8.00
C HIS A 133 -7.49 0.90 -8.84
N GLU A 134 -8.47 0.51 -9.63
CA GLU A 134 -8.34 -0.49 -10.70
C GLU A 134 -7.16 -0.14 -11.64
N PRO A 135 -6.34 -1.12 -12.07
CA PRO A 135 -5.38 -0.91 -13.14
C PRO A 135 -6.07 -0.47 -14.44
N ASP A 136 -5.34 0.23 -15.30
CA ASP A 136 -5.83 0.56 -16.62
C ASP A 136 -6.16 -0.71 -17.42
N GLU A 137 -7.25 -0.66 -18.18
CA GLU A 137 -7.66 -1.77 -19.02
C GLU A 137 -6.59 -2.03 -20.09
N VAL A 138 -6.04 -3.24 -20.12
CA VAL A 138 -5.12 -3.64 -21.17
C VAL A 138 -5.92 -3.81 -22.46
N THR A 139 -5.89 -2.81 -23.33
CA THR A 139 -6.48 -2.95 -24.67
C THR A 139 -5.55 -3.82 -25.51
N PRO A 140 -5.95 -5.02 -25.96
CA PRO A 140 -5.12 -5.81 -26.84
C PRO A 140 -4.94 -5.03 -28.15
N GLY A 141 -3.70 -4.68 -28.48
CA GLY A 141 -3.38 -4.08 -29.76
C GLY A 141 -3.84 -4.99 -30.89
N VAL A 142 -4.41 -4.41 -31.95
CA VAL A 142 -4.72 -5.14 -33.18
C VAL A 142 -3.39 -5.56 -33.80
N TRP A 143 -2.93 -6.77 -33.48
CA TRP A 143 -1.80 -7.38 -34.15
C TRP A 143 -2.23 -7.69 -35.59
N THR A 144 -1.92 -6.79 -36.51
CA THR A 144 -2.02 -7.11 -37.93
C THR A 144 -0.78 -7.92 -38.27
N LEU A 145 -0.98 -9.21 -38.58
CA LEU A 145 0.06 -10.09 -39.13
C LEU A 145 0.47 -9.65 -40.54
#